data_AF-A0A9P5PMD4-F1
#
_entry.id   AF-A0A9P5PMD4-F1
#
_cell.length_a   1.000
_cell.length_b   1.000
_cell.length_c   1.000
_cell.angle_alpha   90.00
_cell.angle_beta   90.00
_cell.angle_gamma   90.00
#
_symmetry.space_group_name_H-M   'P 1'
#
loop_
_entity.id
_entity.type
_entity.pdbx_description
1 polymer ?
#
loop_
_entity_poly.entity_id
_entity_poly.type
_entity_poly.pdbx_seq_one_letter_code
_entity_poly.pdbx_strand_id
1 'polypeptide(L)' 'ILTVREVARLQGFPDHFVFYAIKDSVITHRCIGNAVPWQLSLALGGEIKKALYRQYKQNQIEID' A
#
# COMPACT_ATOMS: atom_id res chain seq x y z
N ILE A 1 9.66 -8.44 -22.34
CA ILE A 1 8.48 -7.83 -21.68
C ILE A 1 8.31 -8.55 -20.35
N LEU A 2 8.18 -7.82 -19.24
CA LEU A 2 7.91 -8.42 -17.93
C LEU A 2 6.45 -8.89 -17.88
N THR A 3 6.19 -9.89 -17.05
CA THR A 3 4.85 -10.35 -16.69
C THR A 3 4.23 -9.42 -15.65
N VAL A 4 2.89 -9.45 -15.53
CA VAL A 4 2.14 -8.70 -14.52
C VAL A 4 2.67 -9.01 -13.11
N ARG A 5 3.03 -10.27 -12.85
CA ARG A 5 3.55 -10.70 -11.56
C ARG A 5 4.96 -10.18 -11.29
N GLU A 6 5.83 -10.12 -12.30
CA GLU A 6 7.17 -9.53 -12.13
C GLU A 6 7.09 -8.03 -11.80
N VAL A 7 6.21 -7.28 -12.46
CA VAL A 7 5.99 -5.85 -12.13
C VAL A 7 5.39 -5.69 -10.73
N ALA A 8 4.48 -6.58 -10.32
CA ALA A 8 3.95 -6.57 -8.95
C ALA A 8 5.03 -6.81 -7.89
N ARG A 9 5.97 -7.73 -8.14
CA ARG A 9 7.11 -7.98 -7.25
C ARG A 9 8.06 -6.80 -7.19
N LEU A 10 8.31 -6.12 -8.31
CA LEU A 10 9.10 -4.88 -8.33
C LEU A 10 8.48 -3.76 -7.49
N GLN A 11 7.14 -3.71 -7.43
CA GLN A 11 6.40 -2.80 -6.55
C GLN A 11 6.29 -3.30 -5.09
N GLY A 12 6.84 -4.47 -4.78
CA GLY A 12 6.86 -5.05 -3.45
C GLY A 12 5.54 -5.68 -3.00
N PHE A 13 4.59 -5.90 -3.91
CA PHE A 13 3.36 -6.62 -3.58
C PHE A 13 3.69 -8.07 -3.17
N PRO A 14 3.02 -8.62 -2.14
CA PRO A 14 3.22 -10.00 -1.76
C PRO A 14 2.70 -10.95 -2.85
N ASP A 15 3.33 -12.10 -2.99
CA ASP A 15 3.01 -13.07 -4.06
C ASP A 15 1.59 -13.62 -3.98
N HIS A 16 1.01 -13.67 -2.77
CA HIS A 16 -0.38 -14.08 -2.56
C HIS A 16 -1.41 -12.99 -2.93
N PHE A 17 -0.98 -11.77 -3.26
CA PHE A 17 -1.90 -10.71 -3.67
C PHE A 17 -2.45 -11.00 -5.07
N VAL A 18 -3.78 -11.04 -5.19
CA VAL A 18 -4.48 -11.34 -6.45
C VAL A 18 -4.98 -10.04 -7.07
N PHE A 19 -4.57 -9.78 -8.31
CA PHE A 19 -5.04 -8.65 -9.10
C PHE A 19 -6.20 -9.11 -9.99
N TYR A 20 -7.34 -8.42 -9.89
CA TYR A 20 -8.47 -8.60 -10.79
C TYR A 20 -8.51 -7.44 -11.78
N ALA A 21 -8.64 -7.75 -13.06
CA ALA A 21 -8.75 -6.75 -14.12
C ALA A 21 -9.87 -7.13 -15.09
N ILE A 22 -10.68 -6.14 -15.48
CA ILE A 22 -11.72 -6.29 -16.51
C ILE A 22 -11.11 -6.15 -17.92
N LYS A 23 -9.92 -5.52 -18.02
CA LYS A 23 -9.23 -5.18 -19.27
C LYS A 23 -7.91 -5.94 -19.41
N ASP A 24 -7.24 -5.73 -20.52
CA ASP A 24 -6.00 -6.42 -20.91
C ASP A 24 -4.83 -6.28 -19.92
N SER A 25 -3.79 -7.06 -20.19
CA SER A 25 -2.56 -7.08 -19.40
C SER A 25 -1.80 -5.75 -19.44
N VAL A 26 -1.94 -4.92 -20.48
CA VAL A 26 -1.20 -3.65 -20.63
C VAL A 26 -1.73 -2.61 -19.65
N ILE A 27 -3.05 -2.49 -19.53
CA ILE A 27 -3.68 -1.61 -18.55
C ILE A 27 -3.35 -2.08 -17.14
N THR A 28 -3.38 -3.40 -16.90
CA THR A 28 -3.00 -3.99 -15.62
C THR A 28 -1.54 -3.65 -15.24
N HIS A 29 -0.61 -3.75 -16.19
CA HIS A 29 0.79 -3.31 -15.98
C HIS A 29 0.90 -1.85 -15.58
N ARG A 30 0.16 -0.96 -16.26
CA ARG A 30 0.16 0.47 -15.94
C ARG A 30 -0.41 0.75 -14.55
N CYS A 31 -1.50 0.09 -14.17
CA CYS A 31 -2.09 0.24 -12.84
C CYS A 31 -1.11 -0.18 -11.74
N ILE A 32 -0.44 -1.33 -11.91
CA ILE A 32 0.54 -1.81 -10.94
C ILE A 32 1.78 -0.90 -10.93
N GLY A 33 2.30 -0.52 -12.10
CA GLY A 33 3.47 0.35 -12.22
C GLY A 33 3.26 1.75 -11.63
N ASN A 34 2.05 2.29 -11.71
CA ASN A 34 1.69 3.59 -11.13
C ASN A 34 1.29 3.51 -9.66
N ALA A 35 1.14 2.31 -9.09
CA ALA A 35 0.83 2.16 -7.68
C ALA A 35 2.01 2.64 -6.81
N VAL A 36 1.69 3.08 -5.59
CA VAL A 36 2.72 3.33 -4.59
C VAL A 36 3.36 1.99 -4.18
N PRO A 37 4.70 1.90 -4.07
CA PRO A 37 5.36 0.68 -3.62
C PRO A 37 4.82 0.23 -2.26
N TRP A 38 4.51 -1.06 -2.14
CA TRP A 38 3.85 -1.64 -0.98
C TRP A 38 4.57 -1.32 0.34
N GLN A 39 5.89 -1.47 0.36
CA GLN A 39 6.69 -1.24 1.57
C GLN A 39 6.68 0.22 2.02
N LEU A 40 6.62 1.16 1.08
CA LEU A 40 6.51 2.59 1.38
C LEU A 40 5.15 2.90 2.02
N SER A 41 4.07 2.33 1.46
CA SER A 41 2.73 2.48 2.04
C SER A 41 2.64 1.91 3.46
N LEU A 42 3.28 0.76 3.72
CA LEU A 42 3.33 0.17 5.07
C LEU A 42 4.06 1.07 6.07
N ALA A 43 5.22 1.60 5.70
CA ALA A 43 5.99 2.50 6.56
C ALA A 43 5.19 3.78 6.87
N LEU A 44 4.59 4.40 5.85
CA LEU A 44 3.78 5.60 5.99
C LEU A 44 2.55 5.36 6.88
N GLY A 45 1.83 4.26 6.65
CA GLY A 45 0.67 3.88 7.46
C GLY A 45 1.05 3.64 8.93
N GLY A 46 2.24 3.09 9.19
CA GLY A 46 2.80 2.94 10.52
C GLY A 46 2.99 4.27 11.25
N GLU A 47 3.56 5.27 10.57
CA GLU A 47 3.76 6.60 11.15
C GLU A 47 2.43 7.35 11.39
N ILE A 48 1.49 7.25 10.46
CA ILE A 48 0.13 7.81 10.62
C ILE A 48 -0.55 7.18 11.84
N LYS A 49 -0.48 5.84 11.98
CA LYS A 49 -1.05 5.14 13.14
C LYS A 49 -0.46 5.62 14.46
N LYS A 50 0.87 5.79 14.53
CA LYS A 50 1.55 6.31 15.72
C LYS A 50 1.10 7.74 16.05
N ALA A 51 0.97 8.60 15.05
CA ALA A 51 0.50 9.97 15.24
C ALA A 51 -0.93 10.02 15.79
N LEU A 52 -1.84 9.24 15.20
CA LEU A 52 -3.23 9.13 15.68
C LEU A 52 -3.30 8.56 17.11
N TYR A 53 -2.47 7.57 17.43
CA TYR A 53 -2.41 7.02 18.79
C TYR A 53 -1.95 8.05 19.82
N ARG A 54 -0.93 8.86 19.49
CA ARG A 54 -0.46 9.96 20.36
C ARG A 54 -1.57 10.99 20.59
N GLN A 55 -2.27 11.38 19.52
CA GLN A 55 -3.39 12.32 19.62
C GLN A 55 -4.52 11.77 20.50
N TYR A 56 -4.91 10.51 20.31
CA TYR A 56 -5.92 9.85 21.13
C TYR A 56 -5.55 9.87 22.62
N LYS A 57 -4.28 9.56 22.95
CA LYS A 57 -3.80 9.57 24.34
C LYS A 57 -3.79 10.97 24.97
N GLN A 58 -3.43 12.00 24.21
CA GLN A 58 -3.49 13.39 24.67
C GLN A 58 -4.93 13.79 25.00
N ASN A 59 -5.88 13.49 24.11
CA ASN A 59 -7.28 13.83 24.32
C ASN A 59 -7.91 13.09 25.51
N GLN A 60 -7.42 11.91 25.89
CA GLN A 60 -7.90 11.22 27.10
C GLN A 60 -7.43 11.91 28.38
N ILE A 61 -6.17 12.37 28.39
CA ILE A 61 -5.59 13.06 29.55
C ILE A 61 -6.28 14.42 29.77
N GLU A 62 -6.77 15.08 28.72
CA GLU A 62 -7.49 16.36 28.83
C GLU A 62 -8.93 16.23 29.37
N ILE A 63 -9.50 15.02 29.42
CA ILE A 63 -10.87 14.76 29.90
C ILE A 63 -10.91 14.30 31.37
N ASP A 64 -9.77 13.81 31.89
CA ASP A 64 -9.57 13.43 33.30
C ASP A 64 -9.07 14.62 34.14
#